data_AF-A0A5C5WXH6-F1
#
_entry.id   AF-A0A5C5WXH6-F1
#
_cell.length_a   1.000
_cell.length_b   1.000
_cell.length_c   1.000
_cell.angle_alpha   90.00
_cell.angle_beta   90.00
_cell.angle_gamma   90.00
#
_symmetry.space_group_name_H-M   'P 1'
#
loop_
_entity.id
_entity.type
_entity.pdbx_description
1 polymer ?
#
loop_
_entity_poly.entity_id
_entity_poly.type
_entity_poly.pdbx_seq_one_letter_code
_entity_poly.pdbx_strand_id
1 'polypeptide(L)'
;MPYLFTCPHCHTRTEVENEFSGQSGECVVCGHEITLPNFAPEAQSSTPGSQSTGGKRRKRSAAWVVAAVVVLMIAGAATIAIVRVGGTTATRLREGRTRIASIRNLETIAQALNAYAADHGTYPAPSLYSPAGKPTLSWRVSILPYLGEEELYDRFDLSSTWDSSHNRRIANEGMPSIYRHPDSESWSTEAVYHLVTGAGTLFPASQALGPKDAVDGARQTLLLVESPVSTIWSEPVDVDFAMSGGTINAAQGNDLGGLTDGGVCVVTVDGRGHFLPETTAPMTVSALITPQGGEPLPDDVLD
;
A
#
# COMPACT_ATOMS: atom_id res chain seq x y z
N MET A 1 -1.96 57.90 -25.90
CA MET A 1 -2.49 57.04 -26.97
C MET A 1 -1.51 55.89 -27.11
N PRO A 2 -1.95 54.63 -27.10
CA PRO A 2 -1.05 53.50 -27.31
C PRO A 2 -0.40 53.60 -28.69
N TYR A 3 0.90 53.31 -28.77
CA TYR A 3 1.65 53.32 -30.01
C TYR A 3 1.52 51.96 -30.69
N LEU A 4 1.04 51.91 -31.93
CA LEU A 4 0.91 50.67 -32.67
C LEU A 4 2.24 50.32 -33.34
N PHE A 5 2.99 49.38 -32.78
CA PHE A 5 4.26 48.90 -33.32
C PHE A 5 4.03 47.71 -34.27
N THR A 6 4.81 47.61 -35.35
CA THR A 6 4.83 46.46 -36.26
C THR A 6 6.20 45.81 -36.25
N CYS A 7 6.27 44.53 -35.91
CA CYS A 7 7.53 43.78 -35.85
C CYS A 7 8.18 43.68 -37.25
N PRO A 8 9.47 43.99 -37.42
CA PRO A 8 10.15 43.90 -38.71
C PRO A 8 10.40 42.44 -39.15
N HIS A 9 10.35 41.47 -38.23
CA HIS A 9 10.64 40.07 -38.53
C HIS A 9 9.39 39.26 -38.92
N CYS A 10 8.26 39.48 -38.24
CA CYS A 10 7.04 38.69 -38.45
C CYS A 10 5.82 39.51 -38.86
N HIS A 11 5.94 40.84 -38.95
CA HIS A 11 4.88 41.77 -39.33
C HIS A 11 3.64 41.77 -38.41
N THR A 12 3.71 41.13 -37.23
CA THR A 12 2.69 41.26 -36.19
C THR A 12 2.60 42.70 -35.69
N ARG A 13 1.37 43.18 -35.46
CA ARG A 13 1.08 44.49 -34.88
C ARG A 13 0.71 44.36 -33.42
N THR A 14 1.34 45.16 -32.56
CA THR A 14 1.11 45.17 -31.11
C THR A 14 0.96 46.61 -30.62
N GLU A 15 0.00 46.85 -29.75
CA GLU A 15 -0.13 48.14 -29.06
C GLU A 15 0.86 48.20 -27.90
N VAL A 16 1.63 49.28 -27.83
CA VAL A 16 2.71 49.46 -26.87
C VAL A 16 2.50 50.74 -26.08
N GLU A 17 2.73 50.66 -24.77
CA GLU A 17 2.61 51.81 -23.87
C GLU A 17 3.82 52.76 -23.96
N ASN A 18 3.61 54.03 -23.60
CA ASN A 18 4.63 55.08 -23.71
C ASN A 18 5.90 54.79 -22.89
N GLU A 19 5.81 54.01 -21.82
CA GLU A 19 6.96 53.66 -20.97
C GLU A 19 8.02 52.81 -21.69
N PHE A 20 7.63 52.07 -22.73
CA PHE A 20 8.53 51.24 -23.53
C PHE A 20 9.14 51.99 -24.73
N SER A 21 8.84 53.28 -24.89
CA SER A 21 9.44 54.13 -25.92
C SER A 21 10.97 54.09 -25.82
N GLY A 22 11.65 53.73 -26.92
CA GLY A 22 13.11 53.65 -26.98
C GLY A 22 13.76 52.43 -26.33
N GLN A 23 12.98 51.46 -25.82
CA GLN A 23 13.49 50.23 -25.22
C GLN A 23 13.63 49.10 -26.25
N SER A 24 14.55 48.16 -25.99
CA SER A 24 14.68 46.90 -26.73
C SER A 24 14.11 45.72 -25.92
N GLY A 25 13.53 44.74 -26.61
CA GLY A 25 12.99 43.52 -26.02
C GLY A 25 12.68 42.46 -27.08
N GLU A 26 12.10 41.34 -26.70
CA GLU A 26 11.76 40.26 -27.64
C GLU A 26 10.33 40.38 -28.17
N CYS A 27 10.14 40.09 -29.45
CA CYS A 27 8.81 40.02 -30.04
C CYS A 27 8.03 38.83 -29.47
N VAL A 28 6.86 39.07 -28.87
CA VAL A 28 5.99 38.04 -28.26
C VAL A 28 5.58 36.93 -29.24
N VAL A 29 5.56 37.20 -30.55
CA VAL A 29 5.14 36.21 -31.56
C VAL A 29 6.30 35.42 -32.14
N CYS A 30 7.45 36.04 -32.41
CA CYS A 30 8.55 35.39 -33.14
C CYS A 30 9.86 35.26 -32.35
N GLY A 31 9.91 35.77 -31.12
CA GLY A 31 11.07 35.68 -30.24
C GLY A 31 12.31 36.48 -30.67
N HIS A 32 12.28 37.17 -31.81
CA HIS A 32 13.39 38.00 -32.25
C HIS A 32 13.48 39.30 -31.45
N GLU A 33 14.70 39.75 -31.19
CA GLU A 33 14.97 41.05 -30.56
C GLU A 33 14.47 42.18 -31.47
N ILE A 34 13.72 43.12 -30.88
CA ILE A 34 13.14 44.30 -31.53
C ILE A 34 13.47 45.53 -30.69
N THR A 35 13.70 46.66 -31.36
CA THR A 35 13.88 47.97 -30.70
C THR A 35 12.71 48.88 -31.05
N LEU A 36 12.07 49.42 -30.03
CA LEU A 36 10.97 50.36 -30.19
C LEU A 36 11.50 51.76 -30.52
N PRO A 37 10.89 52.49 -31.46
CA PRO A 37 11.28 53.87 -31.74
C PRO A 37 10.96 54.78 -30.54
N ASN A 38 11.57 55.97 -30.50
CA ASN A 38 11.20 56.98 -29.53
C ASN A 38 9.90 57.66 -29.98
N PHE A 39 8.79 57.37 -29.28
CA PHE A 39 7.46 57.91 -29.56
C PHE A 39 6.81 58.59 -28.35
N ALA A 40 7.36 58.44 -27.14
CA ALA A 40 6.91 59.21 -26.00
C ALA A 40 7.36 60.68 -26.12
N PRO A 41 6.50 61.67 -25.83
CA PRO A 41 6.90 63.06 -25.85
C PRO A 41 7.99 63.31 -24.80
N GLU A 42 9.09 63.94 -25.21
CA GLU A 42 10.15 64.40 -24.31
C GLU A 42 9.51 65.25 -23.20
N ALA A 43 9.51 64.72 -21.98
CA ALA A 43 9.14 65.50 -20.80
C ALA A 43 10.24 66.55 -20.60
N GLN A 44 10.03 67.73 -21.19
CA GLN A 44 10.87 68.90 -21.00
C GLN A 44 11.03 69.15 -19.51
N SER A 45 12.27 68.97 -19.06
CA SER A 45 12.73 69.30 -17.72
C SER A 45 12.68 70.82 -17.53
N SER A 46 11.53 71.35 -17.12
CA SER A 46 11.42 72.70 -16.59
C SER A 46 11.66 72.66 -15.08
N THR A 47 12.82 73.15 -14.65
CA THR A 47 13.04 73.59 -13.27
C THR A 47 12.15 74.80 -12.96
N PRO A 48 11.48 74.83 -11.80
CA PRO A 48 11.37 76.09 -11.08
C PRO A 48 11.76 75.94 -9.61
N GLY A 49 12.61 76.89 -9.19
CA GLY A 49 12.44 77.61 -7.93
C GLY A 49 12.64 76.81 -6.64
N SER A 50 13.78 77.07 -5.99
CA SER A 50 13.95 76.79 -4.57
C SER A 50 12.87 77.50 -3.75
N GLN A 51 12.03 76.72 -3.08
CA GLN A 51 11.38 77.16 -1.85
C GLN A 51 11.44 76.03 -0.82
N SER A 52 12.19 76.30 0.24
CA SER A 52 12.24 75.49 1.44
C SER A 52 10.86 75.51 2.10
N THR A 53 10.22 74.35 2.26
CA THR A 53 9.30 74.11 3.37
C THR A 53 9.31 72.64 3.78
N GLY A 54 9.69 72.41 5.04
CA GLY A 54 9.19 71.35 5.91
C GLY A 54 9.17 69.91 5.38
N GLY A 55 10.22 69.15 5.71
CA GLY A 55 10.20 67.70 5.61
C GLY A 55 9.05 67.10 6.42
N LYS A 56 7.99 66.64 5.73
CA LYS A 56 7.11 65.60 6.26
C LYS A 56 7.69 64.26 5.84
N ARG A 57 8.39 63.60 6.78
CA ARG A 57 8.69 62.17 6.73
C ARG A 57 7.39 61.42 6.40
N ARG A 58 7.26 60.91 5.18
CA ARG A 58 6.22 59.95 4.80
C ARG A 58 6.45 58.71 5.67
N LYS A 59 5.73 58.60 6.79
CA LYS A 59 5.69 57.35 7.58
C LYS A 59 5.16 56.29 6.63
N ARG A 60 6.03 55.40 6.12
CA ARG A 60 5.64 54.16 5.46
C ARG A 60 4.75 53.43 6.46
N SER A 61 3.43 53.48 6.25
CA SER A 61 2.46 53.02 7.23
C SER A 61 2.62 51.53 7.43
N ALA A 62 2.90 51.10 8.65
CA ALA A 62 3.06 49.69 9.05
C ALA A 62 1.93 48.75 8.58
N ALA A 63 0.79 49.29 8.13
CA ALA A 63 -0.34 48.59 7.55
C ALA A 63 0.01 47.60 6.41
N TRP A 64 0.93 47.95 5.50
CA TRP A 64 1.29 47.03 4.39
C TRP A 64 2.13 45.83 4.87
N VAL A 65 2.97 46.04 5.88
CA VAL A 65 3.76 44.98 6.52
C VAL A 65 2.84 44.04 7.28
N VAL A 66 1.86 44.57 8.02
CA VAL A 66 0.85 43.78 8.72
C VAL A 66 0.01 42.96 7.74
N ALA A 67 -0.44 43.55 6.64
CA ALA A 67 -1.19 42.83 5.60
C ALA A 67 -0.37 41.70 4.95
N ALA A 68 0.91 41.94 4.63
CA ALA A 68 1.79 40.92 4.07
C ALA A 68 2.05 39.76 5.06
N VAL A 69 2.24 40.06 6.35
CA VAL A 69 2.41 39.05 7.41
C VAL A 69 1.13 38.21 7.57
N VAL A 70 -0.04 38.84 7.54
CA VAL A 70 -1.33 38.11 7.63
C VAL A 70 -1.54 37.19 6.43
N VAL A 71 -1.25 37.65 5.21
CA VAL A 71 -1.35 36.80 4.01
C VAL A 71 -0.38 35.61 4.08
N LEU A 72 0.87 35.83 4.52
CA LEU A 72 1.83 34.74 4.73
C LEU A 72 1.38 33.76 5.82
N MET A 73 0.76 34.24 6.91
CA MET A 73 0.20 33.37 7.95
C MET A 73 -0.98 32.54 7.43
N ILE A 74 -1.86 33.12 6.62
CA ILE A 74 -2.98 32.40 6.00
C ILE A 74 -2.47 31.37 5.00
N ALA A 75 -1.51 31.73 4.14
CA ALA A 75 -0.90 30.80 3.19
C ALA A 75 -0.16 29.65 3.90
N GLY A 76 0.55 29.95 4.99
CA GLY A 76 1.20 28.96 5.86
C GLY A 76 0.20 28.03 6.53
N ALA A 77 -0.90 28.57 7.09
CA ALA A 77 -1.96 27.76 7.68
C ALA A 77 -2.66 26.87 6.64
N ALA A 78 -2.92 27.40 5.43
CA ALA A 78 -3.52 26.65 4.33
C ALA A 78 -2.61 25.52 3.83
N THR A 79 -1.30 25.77 3.67
CA THR A 79 -0.33 24.72 3.28
C THR A 79 -0.21 23.64 4.35
N ILE A 80 -0.15 24.00 5.64
CA ILE A 80 -0.15 23.03 6.74
C ILE A 80 -1.44 22.20 6.73
N ALA A 81 -2.60 22.83 6.51
CA ALA A 81 -3.88 22.12 6.43
C ALA A 81 -3.92 21.14 5.24
N ILE A 82 -3.44 21.55 4.06
CA ILE A 82 -3.37 20.68 2.87
C ILE A 82 -2.42 19.51 3.10
N VAL A 83 -1.26 19.71 3.72
CA VAL A 83 -0.32 18.62 4.03
C VAL A 83 -0.90 17.66 5.08
N ARG A 84 -1.54 18.19 6.12
CA ARG A 84 -2.16 17.38 7.20
C ARG A 84 -3.35 16.56 6.68
N VAL A 85 -4.26 17.19 5.92
CA VAL A 85 -5.47 16.54 5.38
C VAL A 85 -5.15 15.66 4.16
N GLY A 86 -4.21 16.09 3.33
CA GLY A 86 -3.71 15.32 2.18
C GLY A 86 -2.94 14.08 2.62
N GLY A 87 -2.15 14.18 3.69
CA GLY A 87 -1.43 13.06 4.28
C GLY A 87 -2.36 11.95 4.75
N THR A 88 -3.40 12.28 5.52
CA THR A 88 -4.36 11.28 6.02
C THR A 88 -5.23 10.66 4.94
N THR A 89 -5.50 11.38 3.85
CA THR A 89 -6.22 10.82 2.70
C THR A 89 -5.34 9.86 1.90
N ALA A 90 -4.06 10.19 1.73
CA ALA A 90 -3.10 9.36 1.02
C ALA A 90 -2.80 8.04 1.76
N THR A 91 -2.69 8.06 3.10
CA THR A 91 -2.47 6.83 3.89
C THR A 91 -3.66 5.89 3.81
N ARG A 92 -4.90 6.39 3.98
CA ARG A 92 -6.12 5.58 3.86
C ARG A 92 -6.27 4.93 2.47
N LEU A 93 -5.92 5.66 1.41
CA LEU A 93 -5.92 5.11 0.05
C LEU A 93 -4.87 4.03 -0.14
N ARG A 94 -3.70 4.17 0.49
CA ARG A 94 -2.66 3.14 0.48
C ARG A 94 -3.12 1.90 1.23
N GLU A 95 -3.57 2.04 2.48
CA GLU A 95 -4.10 0.97 3.32
C GLU A 95 -5.19 0.16 2.60
N GLY A 96 -6.16 0.85 1.96
CA GLY A 96 -7.21 0.20 1.18
C GLY A 96 -6.69 -0.61 -0.01
N ARG A 97 -5.64 -0.12 -0.70
CA ARG A 97 -4.99 -0.86 -1.80
C ARG A 97 -4.22 -2.06 -1.28
N THR A 98 -3.47 -1.90 -0.20
CA THR A 98 -2.72 -2.99 0.46
C THR A 98 -3.68 -4.10 0.87
N ARG A 99 -4.78 -3.77 1.54
CA ARG A 99 -5.83 -4.73 1.92
C ARG A 99 -6.39 -5.49 0.72
N ILE A 100 -6.76 -4.78 -0.36
CA ILE A 100 -7.28 -5.41 -1.59
C ILE A 100 -6.22 -6.35 -2.22
N ALA A 101 -4.96 -5.92 -2.27
CA ALA A 101 -3.88 -6.75 -2.79
C ALA A 101 -3.61 -7.98 -1.92
N SER A 102 -3.70 -7.82 -0.59
CA SER A 102 -3.52 -8.91 0.36
C SER A 102 -4.63 -9.97 0.23
N ILE A 103 -5.88 -9.51 0.10
CA ILE A 103 -7.02 -10.38 -0.21
C ILE A 103 -6.82 -11.15 -1.51
N ARG A 104 -6.35 -10.50 -2.59
CA ARG A 104 -6.10 -11.19 -3.87
C ARG A 104 -5.01 -12.26 -3.77
N ASN A 105 -3.96 -11.99 -3.00
CA ASN A 105 -2.93 -12.99 -2.72
C ASN A 105 -3.53 -14.21 -2.00
N LEU A 106 -4.30 -13.97 -0.94
CA LEU A 106 -5.01 -15.01 -0.20
C LEU A 106 -5.96 -15.83 -1.09
N GLU A 107 -6.75 -15.18 -1.94
CA GLU A 107 -7.64 -15.85 -2.91
C GLU A 107 -6.86 -16.74 -3.88
N THR A 108 -5.72 -16.25 -4.39
CA THR A 108 -4.84 -17.02 -5.29
C THR A 108 -4.26 -18.25 -4.60
N ILE A 109 -3.79 -18.11 -3.35
CA ILE A 109 -3.26 -19.22 -2.57
C ILE A 109 -4.39 -20.21 -2.23
N ALA A 110 -5.57 -19.73 -1.84
CA ALA A 110 -6.72 -20.58 -1.56
C ALA A 110 -7.16 -21.38 -2.78
N GLN A 111 -7.11 -20.78 -3.98
CA GLN A 111 -7.36 -21.50 -5.23
C GLN A 111 -6.36 -22.66 -5.42
N ALA A 112 -5.07 -22.43 -5.17
CA ALA A 112 -4.04 -23.47 -5.28
C ALA A 112 -4.21 -24.58 -4.21
N LEU A 113 -4.54 -24.21 -2.97
CA LEU A 113 -4.85 -25.16 -1.89
C LEU A 113 -6.09 -26.01 -2.22
N ASN A 114 -7.13 -25.40 -2.79
CA ASN A 114 -8.34 -26.11 -3.20
C ASN A 114 -8.09 -27.03 -4.40
N ALA A 115 -7.21 -26.64 -5.33
CA ALA A 115 -6.77 -27.51 -6.41
C ALA A 115 -5.97 -28.71 -5.87
N TYR A 116 -5.04 -28.49 -4.94
CA TYR A 116 -4.36 -29.57 -4.23
C TYR A 116 -5.35 -30.51 -3.54
N ALA A 117 -6.32 -29.95 -2.80
CA ALA A 117 -7.30 -30.77 -2.09
C ALA A 117 -8.24 -31.54 -3.03
N ALA A 118 -8.48 -31.05 -4.25
CA ALA A 118 -9.23 -31.78 -5.26
C ALA A 118 -8.50 -33.06 -5.72
N ASP A 119 -7.17 -32.99 -5.85
CA ASP A 119 -6.33 -34.11 -6.30
C ASP A 119 -6.00 -35.09 -5.15
N HIS A 120 -5.84 -34.58 -3.92
CA HIS A 120 -5.38 -35.37 -2.77
C HIS A 120 -6.48 -35.72 -1.76
N GLY A 121 -7.66 -35.11 -1.86
CA GLY A 121 -8.79 -35.30 -0.94
C GLY A 121 -8.72 -34.46 0.35
N THR A 122 -7.52 -34.04 0.76
CA THR A 122 -7.26 -33.16 1.92
C THR A 122 -6.35 -32.01 1.54
N TYR A 123 -6.31 -30.95 2.34
CA TYR A 123 -5.26 -29.93 2.21
C TYR A 123 -3.86 -30.53 2.49
N PRO A 124 -2.77 -29.87 2.05
CA PRO A 124 -1.43 -30.28 2.43
C PRO A 124 -1.25 -30.21 3.95
N ALA A 125 -0.44 -31.11 4.50
CA ALA A 125 0.00 -30.98 5.89
C ALA A 125 0.82 -29.68 6.06
N PRO A 126 0.76 -29.01 7.23
CA PRO A 126 1.51 -27.75 7.46
C PRO A 126 3.02 -27.88 7.20
N SER A 127 3.57 -29.07 7.44
CA SER A 127 4.95 -29.43 7.08
C SER A 127 5.00 -30.70 6.23
N LEU A 128 5.95 -30.73 5.30
CA LEU A 128 6.43 -31.98 4.71
C LEU A 128 7.30 -32.73 5.71
N TYR A 129 7.30 -34.05 5.65
CA TYR A 129 8.11 -34.89 6.52
C TYR A 129 9.11 -35.72 5.73
N SER A 130 10.35 -35.74 6.20
CA SER A 130 11.35 -36.69 5.72
C SER A 130 10.93 -38.14 6.00
N PRO A 131 11.53 -39.15 5.34
CA PRO A 131 11.29 -40.55 5.67
C PRO A 131 11.55 -40.92 7.14
N ALA A 132 12.37 -40.12 7.85
CA ALA A 132 12.64 -40.27 9.28
C ALA A 132 11.60 -39.58 10.19
N GLY A 133 10.53 -39.01 9.63
CA GLY A 133 9.45 -38.34 10.37
C GLY A 133 9.80 -36.94 10.88
N LYS A 134 10.90 -36.33 10.40
CA LYS A 134 11.26 -34.95 10.76
C LYS A 134 10.59 -33.93 9.84
N PRO A 135 10.07 -32.81 10.35
CA PRO A 135 9.56 -31.72 9.53
C PRO A 135 10.68 -31.13 8.67
N THR A 136 10.37 -30.81 7.42
CA THR A 136 11.35 -30.41 6.40
C THR A 136 11.02 -29.03 5.84
N LEU A 137 9.97 -28.95 5.03
CA LEU A 137 9.54 -27.75 4.30
C LEU A 137 8.09 -27.40 4.64
N SER A 138 7.71 -26.15 4.39
CA SER A 138 6.33 -25.66 4.50
C SER A 138 5.40 -26.24 3.44
N TRP A 139 4.11 -26.35 3.75
CA TRP A 139 3.02 -26.56 2.80
C TRP A 139 3.07 -25.60 1.59
N ARG A 140 3.64 -24.39 1.76
CA ARG A 140 3.85 -23.42 0.68
C ARG A 140 4.71 -23.98 -0.46
N VAL A 141 5.61 -24.91 -0.16
CA VAL A 141 6.38 -25.64 -1.17
C VAL A 141 5.49 -26.69 -1.86
N SER A 142 4.65 -27.41 -1.11
CA SER A 142 3.75 -28.45 -1.65
C SER A 142 2.81 -27.95 -2.73
N ILE A 143 2.38 -26.69 -2.67
CA ILE A 143 1.41 -26.13 -3.63
C ILE A 143 2.05 -25.43 -4.84
N LEU A 144 3.38 -25.35 -4.92
CA LEU A 144 4.06 -24.69 -6.04
C LEU A 144 3.62 -25.19 -7.43
N PRO A 145 3.43 -26.51 -7.66
CA PRO A 145 2.93 -26.99 -8.95
C PRO A 145 1.54 -26.43 -9.30
N TYR A 146 0.68 -26.22 -8.31
CA TYR A 146 -0.67 -25.64 -8.47
C TYR A 146 -0.64 -24.12 -8.67
N LEU A 147 0.51 -23.48 -8.46
CA LEU A 147 0.78 -22.08 -8.75
C LEU A 147 1.48 -21.89 -10.12
N GLY A 148 1.77 -22.98 -10.83
CA GLY A 148 2.57 -22.95 -12.06
C GLY A 148 4.08 -22.85 -11.83
N GLU A 149 4.55 -23.10 -10.60
CA GLU A 149 5.94 -22.99 -10.16
C GLU A 149 6.63 -24.37 -10.07
N GLU A 150 6.36 -25.26 -11.04
CA GLU A 150 6.88 -26.63 -11.07
C GLU A 150 8.42 -26.67 -11.11
N GLU A 151 9.05 -25.79 -11.91
CA GLU A 151 10.51 -25.68 -11.97
C GLU A 151 11.14 -25.27 -10.62
N LEU A 152 10.44 -24.44 -9.83
CA LEU A 152 10.90 -24.06 -8.51
C LEU A 152 10.73 -25.21 -7.52
N TYR A 153 9.62 -25.94 -7.60
CA TYR A 153 9.35 -27.13 -6.79
C TYR A 153 10.46 -28.18 -6.94
N ASP A 154 10.82 -28.50 -8.19
CA ASP A 154 11.82 -29.53 -8.52
C ASP A 154 13.24 -29.20 -8.03
N ARG A 155 13.53 -27.94 -7.75
CA ARG A 155 14.83 -27.52 -7.20
C ARG A 155 14.98 -27.89 -5.72
N PHE A 156 13.88 -27.93 -4.95
CA PHE A 156 13.94 -28.20 -3.52
C PHE A 156 14.30 -29.66 -3.23
N ASP A 157 15.18 -29.86 -2.24
CA ASP A 157 15.36 -31.19 -1.64
C ASP A 157 14.29 -31.40 -0.56
N LEU A 158 13.21 -32.09 -0.92
CA LEU A 158 12.07 -32.37 -0.04
C LEU A 158 12.42 -33.26 1.16
N SER A 159 13.58 -33.94 1.13
CA SER A 159 14.05 -34.78 2.22
C SER A 159 14.87 -34.01 3.27
N SER A 160 15.29 -32.79 2.91
CA SER A 160 16.12 -31.90 3.74
C SER A 160 15.30 -30.78 4.38
N THR A 161 15.78 -30.29 5.53
CA THR A 161 15.14 -29.17 6.22
C THR A 161 15.22 -27.88 5.41
N TRP A 162 14.28 -26.97 5.66
CA TRP A 162 14.21 -25.64 5.06
C TRP A 162 15.48 -24.82 5.27
N ASP A 163 16.17 -25.01 6.40
CA ASP A 163 17.40 -24.32 6.78
C ASP A 163 18.69 -25.01 6.29
N SER A 164 18.57 -26.09 5.51
CA SER A 164 19.72 -26.66 4.81
C SER A 164 20.33 -25.62 3.85
N SER A 165 21.65 -25.71 3.62
CA SER A 165 22.34 -24.76 2.74
C SER A 165 21.79 -24.73 1.32
N HIS A 166 21.26 -25.85 0.83
CA HIS A 166 20.62 -26.00 -0.47
C HIS A 166 19.23 -25.34 -0.50
N ASN A 167 18.30 -25.79 0.36
CA ASN A 167 16.92 -25.28 0.37
C ASN A 167 16.86 -23.79 0.73
N ARG A 168 17.70 -23.33 1.66
CA ARG A 168 17.77 -21.90 2.01
C ARG A 168 18.19 -21.05 0.82
N ARG A 169 19.12 -21.51 -0.03
CA ARG A 169 19.51 -20.76 -1.24
C ARG A 169 18.32 -20.60 -2.19
N ILE A 170 17.62 -21.70 -2.47
CA ILE A 170 16.46 -21.70 -3.37
C ILE A 170 15.36 -20.81 -2.84
N ALA A 171 15.06 -20.90 -1.54
CA ALA A 171 14.03 -20.08 -0.90
C ALA A 171 14.36 -18.57 -0.96
N ASN A 172 15.63 -18.18 -0.83
CA ASN A 172 16.04 -16.78 -0.96
C ASN A 172 15.90 -16.23 -2.39
N GLU A 173 16.13 -17.07 -3.41
CA GLU A 173 16.10 -16.65 -4.81
C GLU A 173 14.71 -16.74 -5.45
N GLY A 174 13.84 -17.60 -4.91
CA GLY A 174 12.66 -18.07 -5.61
C GLY A 174 11.34 -17.84 -4.89
N MET A 175 11.22 -16.93 -3.92
CA MET A 175 9.93 -16.70 -3.25
C MET A 175 8.86 -16.21 -4.25
N PRO A 176 7.73 -16.93 -4.44
CA PRO A 176 6.59 -16.41 -5.18
C PRO A 176 6.04 -15.15 -4.52
N SER A 177 5.81 -14.10 -5.32
CA SER A 177 5.38 -12.79 -4.80
C SER A 177 4.06 -12.83 -4.03
N ILE A 178 3.20 -13.81 -4.33
CA ILE A 178 1.90 -13.99 -3.68
C ILE A 178 2.01 -14.35 -2.20
N TYR A 179 3.16 -14.86 -1.73
CA TYR A 179 3.34 -15.15 -0.30
C TYR A 179 3.72 -13.92 0.51
N ARG A 180 4.10 -12.82 -0.16
CA ARG A 180 4.60 -11.62 0.46
C ARG A 180 3.48 -10.61 0.70
N HIS A 181 3.58 -9.89 1.82
CA HIS A 181 2.70 -8.75 2.06
C HIS A 181 2.91 -7.65 1.00
N PRO A 182 1.85 -7.01 0.47
CA PRO A 182 1.97 -6.00 -0.59
C PRO A 182 2.78 -4.75 -0.21
N ASP A 183 2.86 -4.42 1.08
CA ASP A 183 3.68 -3.30 1.58
C ASP A 183 5.10 -3.71 1.99
N SER A 184 5.44 -5.00 1.93
CA SER A 184 6.80 -5.46 2.23
C SER A 184 7.74 -5.24 1.07
N GLU A 185 9.03 -5.10 1.40
CA GLU A 185 10.08 -4.88 0.42
C GLU A 185 10.20 -6.01 -0.62
N SER A 186 10.63 -5.65 -1.82
CA SER A 186 10.74 -6.58 -2.95
C SER A 186 11.75 -7.74 -2.75
N TRP A 187 12.60 -7.64 -1.74
CA TRP A 187 13.61 -8.64 -1.37
C TRP A 187 13.27 -9.42 -0.10
N SER A 188 12.14 -9.12 0.57
CA SER A 188 11.73 -9.87 1.76
C SER A 188 11.43 -11.33 1.40
N THR A 189 11.88 -12.25 2.25
CA THR A 189 11.62 -13.69 2.11
C THR A 189 10.53 -14.19 3.06
N GLU A 190 9.92 -13.28 3.81
CA GLU A 190 8.95 -13.58 4.86
C GLU A 190 7.57 -13.81 4.24
N ALA A 191 6.99 -14.98 4.53
CA ALA A 191 5.59 -15.20 4.21
C ALA A 191 4.69 -14.58 5.27
N VAL A 192 3.52 -14.10 4.86
CA VAL A 192 2.55 -13.47 5.78
C VAL A 192 1.18 -14.14 5.79
N TYR A 193 0.97 -15.15 4.94
CA TYR A 193 -0.28 -15.89 4.86
C TYR A 193 -0.09 -17.28 5.44
N HIS A 194 -0.81 -17.57 6.51
CA HIS A 194 -0.59 -18.74 7.36
C HIS A 194 -1.85 -19.58 7.50
N LEU A 195 -1.63 -20.88 7.68
CA LEU A 195 -2.68 -21.77 8.15
C LEU A 195 -2.96 -21.48 9.63
N VAL A 196 -4.15 -21.85 10.10
CA VAL A 196 -4.45 -21.89 11.53
C VAL A 196 -4.43 -23.36 11.96
N THR A 197 -3.44 -23.71 12.76
CA THR A 197 -3.13 -25.08 13.17
C THR A 197 -3.58 -25.35 14.61
N GLY A 198 -3.78 -26.64 14.92
CA GLY A 198 -4.13 -27.07 16.27
C GLY A 198 -5.40 -27.93 16.31
N ALA A 199 -5.73 -28.42 17.51
CA ALA A 199 -6.89 -29.27 17.71
C ALA A 199 -8.18 -28.52 17.34
N GLY A 200 -9.07 -29.19 16.58
CA GLY A 200 -10.34 -28.61 16.16
C GLY A 200 -10.26 -27.65 14.97
N THR A 201 -9.09 -27.47 14.35
CA THR A 201 -8.92 -26.67 13.12
C THR A 201 -8.98 -27.57 11.88
N LEU A 202 -8.88 -26.98 10.68
CA LEU A 202 -8.61 -27.72 9.44
C LEU A 202 -7.25 -28.44 9.44
N PHE A 203 -6.33 -28.07 10.34
CA PHE A 203 -4.96 -28.58 10.38
C PHE A 203 -4.61 -29.13 11.77
N PRO A 204 -5.28 -30.22 12.22
CA PRO A 204 -4.93 -30.86 13.48
C PRO A 204 -3.61 -31.63 13.34
N ALA A 205 -3.00 -31.98 14.48
CA ALA A 205 -1.70 -32.68 14.52
C ALA A 205 -1.73 -34.10 13.90
N SER A 206 -2.92 -34.70 13.73
CA SER A 206 -3.08 -36.03 13.14
C SER A 206 -2.98 -36.00 11.61
N GLN A 207 -3.92 -35.31 10.96
CA GLN A 207 -4.02 -35.21 9.50
C GLN A 207 -4.81 -33.95 9.14
N ALA A 208 -4.33 -33.21 8.15
CA ALA A 208 -5.09 -32.10 7.58
C ALA A 208 -6.44 -32.57 7.03
N LEU A 209 -7.47 -31.77 7.26
CA LEU A 209 -8.81 -31.96 6.72
C LEU A 209 -8.90 -31.41 5.29
N GLY A 210 -9.98 -31.72 4.58
CA GLY A 210 -10.27 -31.19 3.26
C GLY A 210 -11.50 -30.26 3.25
N PRO A 211 -11.81 -29.63 2.10
CA PRO A 211 -12.99 -28.77 1.94
C PRO A 211 -14.32 -29.44 2.33
N LYS A 212 -14.43 -30.77 2.15
CA LYS A 212 -15.64 -31.54 2.46
C LYS A 212 -15.87 -31.74 3.95
N ASP A 213 -14.83 -31.54 4.76
CA ASP A 213 -14.87 -31.72 6.22
C ASP A 213 -15.30 -30.42 6.94
N ALA A 214 -15.45 -29.31 6.22
CA ALA A 214 -16.01 -28.05 6.71
C ALA A 214 -17.55 -28.13 6.79
N VAL A 215 -18.03 -28.89 7.78
CA VAL A 215 -19.46 -29.19 8.00
C VAL A 215 -20.25 -27.93 8.36
N ASP A 216 -19.63 -27.00 9.09
CA ASP A 216 -20.25 -25.71 9.44
C ASP A 216 -20.36 -24.76 8.23
N GLY A 217 -19.74 -25.12 7.11
CA GLY A 217 -19.93 -24.49 5.81
C GLY A 217 -18.65 -23.86 5.27
N ALA A 218 -18.32 -24.16 4.02
CA ALA A 218 -17.11 -23.66 3.36
C ALA A 218 -16.99 -22.12 3.30
N ARG A 219 -18.11 -21.40 3.38
CA ARG A 219 -18.18 -19.92 3.42
C ARG A 219 -17.92 -19.33 4.80
N GLN A 220 -17.99 -20.13 5.85
CA GLN A 220 -17.89 -19.71 7.25
C GLN A 220 -16.74 -20.45 7.96
N THR A 221 -15.82 -21.04 7.18
CA THR A 221 -14.61 -21.68 7.71
C THR A 221 -13.39 -21.03 7.07
N LEU A 222 -12.49 -20.47 7.88
CA LEU A 222 -11.23 -19.88 7.44
C LEU A 222 -10.25 -20.95 7.01
N LEU A 223 -9.59 -20.69 5.88
CA LEU A 223 -8.51 -21.51 5.34
C LEU A 223 -7.14 -20.89 5.60
N LEU A 224 -6.98 -19.59 5.37
CA LEU A 224 -5.75 -18.84 5.63
C LEU A 224 -6.06 -17.51 6.33
N VAL A 225 -5.06 -17.06 7.10
CA VAL A 225 -5.07 -15.79 7.81
C VAL A 225 -3.76 -15.04 7.56
N GLU A 226 -3.82 -13.72 7.58
CA GLU A 226 -2.62 -12.87 7.59
C GLU A 226 -1.99 -12.84 8.99
N SER A 227 -0.66 -12.97 9.10
CA SER A 227 0.09 -12.95 10.37
C SER A 227 1.61 -12.75 10.13
N PRO A 228 2.36 -12.10 11.04
CA PRO A 228 3.81 -11.83 10.89
C PRO A 228 4.72 -12.92 11.48
N VAL A 229 4.33 -14.20 11.45
CA VAL A 229 5.03 -15.26 12.22
C VAL A 229 6.22 -15.91 11.53
N SER A 230 6.35 -15.81 10.20
CA SER A 230 7.42 -16.51 9.46
C SER A 230 8.64 -15.63 9.21
N THR A 231 9.82 -16.25 9.33
CA THR A 231 11.11 -15.62 8.97
C THR A 231 11.50 -15.91 7.52
N ILE A 232 11.13 -17.08 6.99
CA ILE A 232 11.32 -17.45 5.59
C ILE A 232 10.16 -18.33 5.10
N TRP A 233 9.67 -18.08 3.89
CA TRP A 233 8.46 -18.72 3.36
C TRP A 233 8.52 -20.25 3.25
N SER A 234 9.72 -20.83 3.14
CA SER A 234 9.91 -22.29 3.08
C SER A 234 9.90 -22.97 4.45
N GLU A 235 9.96 -22.20 5.55
CA GLU A 235 9.91 -22.71 6.92
C GLU A 235 8.48 -23.14 7.29
N PRO A 236 8.26 -24.35 7.84
CA PRO A 236 6.94 -24.85 8.22
C PRO A 236 6.45 -24.25 9.54
N VAL A 237 6.23 -22.93 9.56
CA VAL A 237 5.65 -22.19 10.68
C VAL A 237 4.33 -21.55 10.24
N ASP A 238 3.32 -21.71 11.08
CA ASP A 238 1.95 -21.25 10.90
C ASP A 238 1.35 -20.85 12.27
N VAL A 239 0.16 -20.24 12.26
CA VAL A 239 -0.48 -19.75 13.49
C VAL A 239 -1.00 -20.92 14.31
N ASP A 240 -0.71 -20.94 15.61
CA ASP A 240 -1.26 -21.93 16.54
C ASP A 240 -2.51 -21.36 17.19
N PHE A 241 -3.65 -22.03 16.97
CA PHE A 241 -4.95 -21.56 17.44
C PHE A 241 -5.01 -21.42 18.97
N ALA A 242 -4.43 -22.38 19.71
CA ALA A 242 -4.44 -22.37 21.17
C ALA A 242 -3.59 -21.22 21.74
N MET A 243 -2.53 -20.82 21.02
CA MET A 243 -1.68 -19.70 21.40
C MET A 243 -2.30 -18.34 21.06
N SER A 244 -2.99 -18.22 19.92
CA SER A 244 -3.59 -16.97 19.46
C SER A 244 -4.84 -16.54 20.25
N GLY A 245 -5.55 -17.51 20.84
CA GLY A 245 -6.79 -17.26 21.60
C GLY A 245 -7.92 -16.60 20.79
N GLY A 246 -7.86 -16.65 19.46
CA GLY A 246 -8.87 -16.05 18.56
C GLY A 246 -8.91 -14.52 18.58
N THR A 247 -7.89 -13.85 19.12
CA THR A 247 -7.84 -12.39 19.18
C THR A 247 -7.09 -11.83 17.96
N ILE A 248 -7.68 -10.84 17.30
CA ILE A 248 -7.06 -10.13 16.18
C ILE A 248 -6.16 -9.01 16.72
N ASN A 249 -4.96 -8.85 16.16
CA ASN A 249 -3.95 -7.85 16.53
C ASN A 249 -3.55 -7.91 18.01
N ALA A 250 -3.52 -9.11 18.59
CA ALA A 250 -2.94 -9.28 19.92
C ALA A 250 -1.43 -8.95 19.91
N ALA A 251 -0.89 -8.64 21.08
CA ALA A 251 0.50 -8.20 21.24
C ALA A 251 1.48 -9.36 21.53
N GLN A 252 1.10 -10.58 21.19
CA GLN A 252 1.74 -11.84 21.60
C GLN A 252 2.34 -12.63 20.43
N GLY A 253 2.79 -11.98 19.36
CA GLY A 253 3.78 -12.52 18.40
C GLY A 253 3.40 -13.79 17.62
N ASN A 254 2.22 -14.38 17.84
CA ASN A 254 1.63 -15.51 17.11
C ASN A 254 0.14 -15.27 16.82
N ASP A 255 -0.19 -14.01 16.58
CA ASP A 255 -1.57 -13.53 16.54
C ASP A 255 -2.10 -13.48 15.10
N LEU A 256 -3.42 -13.47 14.98
CA LEU A 256 -4.07 -13.16 13.72
C LEU A 256 -3.94 -11.65 13.45
N GLY A 257 -3.50 -11.27 12.25
CA GLY A 257 -3.32 -9.87 11.87
C GLY A 257 -1.95 -9.31 12.27
N GLY A 258 -1.89 -8.01 12.53
CA GLY A 258 -0.67 -7.26 12.90
C GLY A 258 0.05 -6.61 11.72
N LEU A 259 -0.43 -6.84 10.50
CA LEU A 259 0.16 -6.30 9.26
C LEU A 259 -0.79 -5.31 8.56
N THR A 260 -2.10 -5.56 8.59
CA THR A 260 -3.12 -4.64 8.09
C THR A 260 -3.74 -3.84 9.23
N ASP A 261 -3.77 -2.51 9.08
CA ASP A 261 -4.37 -1.63 10.09
C ASP A 261 -5.86 -1.92 10.31
N GLY A 262 -6.27 -1.99 11.58
CA GLY A 262 -7.66 -2.12 12.02
C GLY A 262 -8.29 -3.51 11.88
N GLY A 263 -7.52 -4.54 11.50
CA GLY A 263 -8.04 -5.90 11.40
C GLY A 263 -7.08 -6.90 10.77
N VAL A 264 -7.62 -7.93 10.15
CA VAL A 264 -6.85 -9.00 9.50
C VAL A 264 -7.49 -9.39 8.17
N CYS A 265 -6.68 -9.59 7.13
CA CYS A 265 -7.12 -10.19 5.88
C CYS A 265 -7.16 -11.72 6.03
N VAL A 266 -8.25 -12.35 5.60
CA VAL A 266 -8.48 -13.80 5.71
C VAL A 266 -9.11 -14.33 4.43
N VAL A 267 -9.13 -15.66 4.26
CA VAL A 267 -9.86 -16.33 3.19
C VAL A 267 -10.55 -17.56 3.70
N THR A 268 -11.73 -17.83 3.19
CA THR A 268 -12.55 -18.98 3.54
C THR A 268 -12.25 -20.20 2.66
N VAL A 269 -12.74 -21.38 3.06
CA VAL A 269 -12.60 -22.63 2.30
C VAL A 269 -13.19 -22.52 0.89
N ASP A 270 -14.25 -21.74 0.68
CA ASP A 270 -14.81 -21.48 -0.67
C ASP A 270 -13.96 -20.51 -1.53
N GLY A 271 -12.84 -20.03 -1.00
CA GLY A 271 -11.86 -19.22 -1.72
C GLY A 271 -12.18 -17.73 -1.77
N ARG A 272 -13.13 -17.24 -0.97
CA ARG A 272 -13.46 -15.81 -0.91
C ARG A 272 -12.61 -15.11 0.14
N GLY A 273 -12.00 -13.99 -0.25
CA GLY A 273 -11.23 -13.17 0.68
C GLY A 273 -12.11 -12.19 1.45
N HIS A 274 -11.82 -12.05 2.73
CA HIS A 274 -12.54 -11.19 3.66
C HIS A 274 -11.56 -10.37 4.49
N PHE A 275 -12.09 -9.37 5.18
CA PHE A 275 -11.34 -8.63 6.19
C PHE A 275 -12.16 -8.61 7.46
N LEU A 276 -11.55 -9.10 8.53
CA LEU A 276 -12.16 -9.11 9.85
C LEU A 276 -11.66 -7.89 10.62
N PRO A 277 -12.55 -6.99 11.05
CA PRO A 277 -12.17 -5.89 11.94
C PRO A 277 -11.60 -6.43 13.25
N GLU A 278 -10.67 -5.71 13.86
CA GLU A 278 -10.13 -6.06 15.19
C GLU A 278 -11.19 -6.08 16.30
N THR A 279 -12.35 -5.45 16.05
CA THR A 279 -13.52 -5.46 16.94
C THR A 279 -14.35 -6.75 16.84
N THR A 280 -14.01 -7.66 15.94
CA THR A 280 -14.70 -8.96 15.80
C THR A 280 -14.56 -9.74 17.10
N ALA A 281 -15.66 -10.26 17.63
CA ALA A 281 -15.64 -10.98 18.88
C ALA A 281 -14.74 -12.24 18.77
N PRO A 282 -13.88 -12.54 19.76
CA PRO A 282 -13.01 -13.71 19.71
C PRO A 282 -13.76 -15.03 19.51
N MET A 283 -14.98 -15.15 20.05
CA MET A 283 -15.83 -16.33 19.83
C MET A 283 -16.25 -16.49 18.36
N THR A 284 -16.48 -15.39 17.66
CA THR A 284 -16.78 -15.41 16.22
C THR A 284 -15.56 -15.85 15.43
N VAL A 285 -14.37 -15.32 15.76
CA VAL A 285 -13.11 -15.75 15.13
C VAL A 285 -12.86 -17.24 15.37
N SER A 286 -13.07 -17.71 16.60
CA SER A 286 -12.95 -19.14 16.94
C SER A 286 -13.91 -20.01 16.14
N ALA A 287 -15.18 -19.63 16.05
CA ALA A 287 -16.19 -20.36 15.26
C ALA A 287 -15.84 -20.40 13.77
N LEU A 288 -15.28 -19.30 13.24
CA LEU A 288 -14.79 -19.25 11.86
C LEU A 288 -13.56 -20.15 11.63
N ILE A 289 -12.78 -20.49 12.65
CA ILE A 289 -11.58 -21.35 12.55
C ILE A 289 -11.95 -22.84 12.64
N THR A 290 -13.02 -23.20 13.36
CA THR A 290 -13.43 -24.57 13.63
C THR A 290 -14.38 -25.10 12.54
N PRO A 291 -13.97 -26.06 11.68
CA PRO A 291 -14.81 -26.56 10.58
C PRO A 291 -16.02 -27.41 11.01
N GLN A 292 -16.05 -27.87 12.27
CA GLN A 292 -17.00 -28.86 12.80
C GLN A 292 -17.40 -28.56 14.26
N GLY A 293 -17.39 -27.28 14.65
CA GLY A 293 -17.74 -26.87 16.02
C GLY A 293 -19.25 -26.75 16.24
N GLY A 294 -20.04 -26.56 15.17
CA GLY A 294 -21.50 -26.44 15.23
C GLY A 294 -21.97 -25.13 15.85
N GLU A 295 -21.12 -24.11 15.95
CA GLU A 295 -21.47 -22.80 16.46
C GLU A 295 -22.29 -22.02 15.43
N PRO A 296 -23.50 -21.53 15.78
CA PRO A 296 -24.31 -20.79 14.83
C PRO A 296 -23.69 -19.41 14.56
N LEU A 297 -23.34 -19.16 13.30
CA LEU A 297 -22.94 -17.85 12.80
C LEU A 297 -24.05 -17.24 11.94
N PRO A 298 -24.28 -15.91 12.02
CA PRO A 298 -25.15 -15.20 11.07
C PRO A 298 -24.67 -15.39 9.63
N ASP A 299 -25.61 -15.43 8.68
CA ASP A 299 -25.30 -15.57 7.25
C ASP A 299 -24.40 -14.42 6.73
N ASP A 300 -24.52 -13.24 7.34
CA ASP A 300 -23.81 -11.99 6.99
C ASP A 300 -22.54 -11.75 7.83
N VAL A 301 -22.06 -12.74 8.58
CA VAL A 301 -20.92 -12.57 9.51
C VAL A 301 -19.62 -12.12 8.81
N LEU A 302 -19.48 -12.37 7.50
CA LEU A 302 -18.32 -12.02 6.69
C LEU A 302 -18.61 -10.97 5.58
N ASP A 303 -19.82 -10.39 5.57
CA ASP A 303 -20.26 -9.41 4.55
C ASP A 303 -19.91 -7.95 4.90
#